data_AF-A0A1M2VF96-F1
#
_entry.id   AF-A0A1M2VF96-F1
#
_cell.length_a   1.000
_cell.length_b   1.000
_cell.length_c   1.000
_cell.angle_alpha   90.00
_cell.angle_beta   90.00
_cell.angle_gamma   90.00
#
_symmetry.space_group_name_H-M   'P 1'
#
loop_
_entity.id
_entity.type
_entity.pdbx_description
1 polymer ?
#
loop_
_entity_poly.entity_id
_entity_poly.type
_entity_poly.pdbx_seq_one_letter_code
_entity_poly.pdbx_strand_id
1 'polypeptide(L)'
;MDDAHGITEKPVHPAHDEEAAAATRAVAFPDRYVHDDGQEKAPHGMRPRGVEMKREMTKEEKELAEAGYQDLAEQKAGAKGGDAGLDAVDLHEHKLTLTALEAELDTAFDPKDPTQSPGLSADEAKARLARDGPNILTPPKKKSALRKVWKRSCSHGKHALTAAS
;
A
#
# COMPACT_ATOMS: atom_id res chain seq x y z
N MET A 1 70.22 -2.95 24.42
CA MET A 1 69.09 -3.83 24.03
C MET A 1 67.82 -3.14 24.55
N ASP A 2 67.53 -1.88 24.23
CA ASP A 2 67.34 -1.29 22.88
C ASP A 2 66.49 -2.21 22.02
N ASP A 3 65.16 -1.99 22.04
CA ASP A 3 64.48 -1.41 20.89
C ASP A 3 63.15 -0.77 21.33
N ALA A 4 63.15 0.56 21.22
CA ALA A 4 61.97 1.42 21.21
C ALA A 4 61.34 1.39 19.81
N HIS A 5 60.02 1.61 19.72
CA HIS A 5 59.41 2.67 18.91
C HIS A 5 57.88 2.54 18.97
N GLY A 6 57.26 3.53 19.63
CA GLY A 6 55.84 3.80 19.48
C GLY A 6 55.55 4.44 18.13
N ILE A 7 54.36 4.16 17.60
CA ILE A 7 53.79 4.87 16.47
C ILE A 7 52.34 5.16 16.82
N THR A 8 52.14 6.33 17.42
CA THR A 8 50.87 7.05 17.42
C THR A 8 50.62 7.55 16.00
N GLU A 9 49.57 7.07 15.34
CA GLU A 9 49.06 7.70 14.12
C GLU A 9 47.58 8.05 14.28
N LYS A 10 47.33 9.34 14.56
CA LYS A 10 46.20 10.07 13.98
C LYS A 10 46.70 10.59 12.62
N PRO A 11 45.86 10.57 11.57
CA PRO A 11 45.45 11.85 10.99
C PRO A 11 43.97 11.86 10.55
N VAL A 12 43.23 12.90 10.93
CA VAL A 12 42.81 14.04 10.09
C VAL A 12 41.39 13.83 9.54
N HIS A 13 40.46 14.52 10.20
CA HIS A 13 39.17 14.88 9.63
C HIS A 13 39.38 15.74 8.38
N PRO A 14 38.67 15.52 7.27
CA PRO A 14 38.21 16.64 6.46
C PRO A 14 37.06 17.29 7.22
N ALA A 15 37.34 18.46 7.79
CA ALA A 15 36.30 19.42 8.12
C ALA A 15 35.54 19.73 6.82
N HIS A 16 34.27 19.35 6.76
CA HIS A 16 33.29 19.98 5.88
C HIS A 16 32.38 20.82 6.77
N ASP A 17 32.92 21.93 7.27
CA ASP A 17 32.10 23.12 7.45
C ASP A 17 31.80 23.63 6.03
N GLU A 18 30.66 23.25 5.48
CA GLU A 18 29.94 24.07 4.52
C GLU A 18 28.44 23.85 4.74
N GLU A 19 27.97 24.61 5.72
CA GLU A 19 26.70 25.35 5.73
C GLU A 19 26.41 26.00 4.35
N ALA A 20 26.19 25.16 3.33
CA ALA A 20 25.80 25.53 1.97
C ALA A 20 25.16 24.35 1.18
N ALA A 21 25.08 23.15 1.74
CA ALA A 21 24.47 21.99 1.06
C ALA A 21 22.94 21.87 1.24
N ALA A 22 22.29 22.88 1.86
CA ALA A 22 20.85 22.89 2.11
C ALA A 22 20.00 23.54 0.99
N ALA A 23 20.58 23.89 -0.17
CA ALA A 23 19.89 24.76 -1.15
C ALA A 23 19.69 24.20 -2.57
N THR A 24 20.14 22.99 -2.95
CA THR A 24 20.06 22.59 -4.38
C THR A 24 19.80 21.12 -4.67
N ARG A 25 19.15 20.36 -3.77
CA ARG A 25 18.57 19.04 -4.15
C ARG A 25 17.11 19.17 -4.59
N ALA A 26 16.87 20.07 -5.53
CA ALA A 26 15.65 20.07 -6.33
C ALA A 26 15.72 18.91 -7.32
N VAL A 27 14.81 17.95 -7.21
CA VAL A 27 14.65 16.90 -8.21
C VAL A 27 13.97 17.52 -9.43
N ALA A 28 14.76 17.90 -10.42
CA ALA A 28 14.27 18.32 -11.73
C ALA A 28 13.92 17.06 -12.54
N PHE A 29 12.63 16.80 -12.72
CA PHE A 29 12.18 15.77 -13.65
C PHE A 29 12.39 16.28 -15.09
N PRO A 30 13.01 15.48 -15.98
CA PRO A 30 13.11 15.84 -17.39
C PRO A 30 11.70 15.96 -17.98
N ASP A 31 11.37 17.18 -18.41
CA ASP A 31 10.12 17.59 -19.04
C ASP A 31 9.99 16.97 -20.44
N ARG A 32 9.74 15.66 -20.49
CA ARG A 32 9.65 14.89 -21.74
C ARG A 32 8.50 13.89 -21.73
N TYR A 33 7.39 14.24 -21.10
CA TYR A 33 6.08 13.66 -21.41
C TYR A 33 5.01 14.70 -21.08
N VAL A 34 4.83 15.64 -22.01
CA VAL A 34 3.56 16.38 -22.13
C VAL A 34 2.54 15.34 -22.61
N HIS A 35 1.93 14.62 -21.68
CA HIS A 35 0.61 14.07 -21.92
C HIS A 35 -0.35 15.25 -21.85
N ASP A 36 -0.71 15.72 -23.03
CA ASP A 36 -1.85 16.59 -23.28
C ASP A 36 -3.12 15.75 -23.05
N ASP A 37 -3.58 15.67 -21.80
CA ASP A 37 -4.96 15.35 -21.43
C ASP A 37 -5.57 16.55 -20.72
N GLY A 38 -5.78 17.61 -21.51
CA GLY A 38 -6.42 18.84 -21.09
C GLY A 38 -7.82 18.61 -20.51
N GLN A 39 -8.03 19.14 -19.30
CA GLN A 39 -9.30 19.72 -18.87
C GLN A 39 -9.09 20.74 -17.75
N GLU A 40 -8.27 21.75 -18.03
CA GLU A 40 -8.39 23.04 -17.36
C GLU A 40 -9.76 23.61 -17.74
N LYS A 41 -10.70 23.66 -16.79
CA LYS A 41 -12.03 24.25 -17.00
C LYS A 41 -11.87 25.76 -17.20
N ALA A 42 -11.70 26.17 -18.44
CA ALA A 42 -11.92 27.54 -18.84
C ALA A 42 -13.36 27.96 -18.46
N PRO A 43 -13.60 29.19 -17.95
CA PRO A 43 -14.95 29.72 -17.85
C PRO A 43 -15.46 29.96 -19.27
N HIS A 44 -16.04 28.92 -19.89
CA HIS A 44 -16.68 29.00 -21.19
C HIS A 44 -17.97 29.82 -21.09
N GLY A 45 -17.80 31.14 -21.09
CA GLY A 45 -18.82 32.05 -21.56
C GLY A 45 -19.08 31.78 -23.05
N MET A 46 -20.34 31.47 -23.37
CA MET A 46 -20.98 31.66 -24.67
C MET A 46 -20.33 31.00 -25.91
N ARG A 47 -20.20 29.67 -25.90
CA ARG A 47 -20.33 28.92 -27.16
C ARG A 47 -21.73 28.29 -27.18
N PRO A 48 -22.62 28.62 -28.14
CA PRO A 48 -23.90 27.94 -28.24
C PRO A 48 -23.60 26.45 -28.43
N ARG A 49 -24.09 25.61 -27.51
CA ARG A 49 -23.97 24.17 -27.65
C ARG A 49 -24.69 23.79 -28.94
N GLY A 50 -23.93 23.30 -29.92
CA GLY A 50 -24.50 22.72 -31.13
C GLY A 50 -25.46 21.59 -30.77
N VAL A 51 -26.34 21.22 -31.71
CA VAL A 51 -27.32 20.15 -31.54
C VAL A 51 -26.63 18.92 -30.95
N GLU A 52 -26.85 18.67 -29.66
CA GLU A 52 -26.28 17.53 -28.97
C GLU A 52 -27.02 16.29 -29.51
N MET A 53 -26.39 15.59 -30.45
CA MET A 53 -26.84 14.25 -30.81
C MET A 53 -26.63 13.37 -29.58
N LYS A 54 -27.74 13.02 -28.90
CA LYS A 54 -27.75 12.00 -27.87
C LYS A 54 -27.32 10.69 -28.51
N ARG A 55 -26.04 10.36 -28.41
CA ARG A 55 -25.52 9.04 -28.78
C ARG A 55 -26.03 8.06 -27.74
N GLU A 56 -27.21 7.50 -27.98
CA GLU A 56 -27.69 6.37 -27.22
C GLU A 56 -26.73 5.21 -27.48
N MET A 57 -26.01 4.77 -26.45
CA MET A 57 -25.12 3.62 -26.53
C MET A 57 -25.89 2.42 -27.09
N THR A 58 -25.41 1.90 -28.20
CA THR A 58 -26.00 0.71 -28.84
C THR A 58 -25.86 -0.49 -27.91
N LYS A 59 -26.73 -1.49 -28.07
CA LYS A 59 -26.72 -2.68 -27.19
C LYS A 59 -25.38 -3.41 -27.24
N GLU A 60 -24.75 -3.44 -28.39
CA GLU A 60 -23.44 -4.07 -28.63
C GLU A 60 -22.30 -3.33 -27.91
N GLU A 61 -22.35 -2.00 -27.82
CA GLU A 61 -21.36 -1.21 -27.07
C GLU A 61 -21.48 -1.41 -25.55
N LYS A 62 -22.70 -1.67 -25.06
CA LYS A 62 -22.93 -2.02 -23.64
C LYS A 62 -22.39 -3.41 -23.31
N GLU A 63 -22.61 -4.38 -24.19
CA GLU A 63 -22.11 -5.75 -24.02
C GLU A 63 -20.58 -5.81 -24.11
N LEU A 64 -19.97 -5.05 -25.02
CA LEU A 64 -18.51 -4.96 -25.13
C LEU A 64 -17.87 -4.31 -23.89
N ALA A 65 -18.53 -3.30 -23.30
CA ALA A 65 -18.10 -2.70 -22.05
C ALA A 65 -18.21 -3.67 -20.86
N GLU A 66 -19.16 -4.59 -20.89
CA GLU A 66 -19.39 -5.59 -19.83
C GLU A 66 -18.46 -6.81 -19.93
N ALA A 67 -18.11 -7.22 -21.16
CA ALA A 67 -17.22 -8.36 -21.42
C ALA A 67 -15.79 -8.18 -20.87
N GLY A 68 -15.35 -6.94 -20.60
CA GLY A 68 -14.03 -6.66 -20.03
C GLY A 68 -13.91 -6.83 -18.51
N TYR A 69 -15.01 -7.03 -17.78
CA TYR A 69 -15.03 -7.04 -16.31
C TYR A 69 -15.41 -8.38 -15.67
N GLN A 70 -15.70 -9.42 -16.45
CA GLN A 70 -16.12 -10.73 -15.93
C GLN A 70 -15.04 -11.36 -15.02
N ASP A 71 -13.76 -11.27 -15.37
CA ASP A 71 -12.65 -11.81 -14.58
C ASP A 71 -12.47 -11.10 -13.22
N LEU A 72 -12.78 -9.81 -13.14
CA LEU A 72 -12.74 -9.01 -11.91
C LEU A 72 -13.87 -9.39 -10.96
N ALA A 73 -15.04 -9.74 -11.49
CA ALA A 73 -16.18 -10.21 -10.70
C ALA A 73 -15.91 -11.61 -10.11
N GLU A 74 -15.32 -12.51 -10.90
CA GLU A 74 -14.96 -13.87 -10.44
C GLU A 74 -13.85 -13.85 -9.38
N GLN A 75 -12.86 -12.96 -9.50
CA GLN A 75 -11.83 -12.77 -8.46
C GLN A 75 -12.42 -12.24 -7.15
N LYS A 76 -13.39 -11.32 -7.20
CA LYS A 76 -14.09 -10.83 -6.00
C LYS A 76 -14.99 -11.89 -5.38
N ALA A 77 -15.60 -12.77 -6.18
CA ALA A 77 -16.41 -13.88 -5.68
C ALA A 77 -15.54 -14.99 -5.05
N GLY A 78 -14.36 -15.28 -5.62
CA GLY A 78 -13.39 -16.23 -5.08
C GLY A 78 -12.63 -15.73 -3.84
N ALA A 79 -12.58 -14.41 -3.61
CA ALA A 79 -11.96 -13.79 -2.44
C ALA A 79 -12.82 -13.89 -1.17
N LYS A 80 -14.13 -14.19 -1.27
CA LYS A 80 -15.05 -14.33 -0.12
C LYS A 80 -14.82 -15.57 0.76
N GLY A 81 -13.79 -16.36 0.50
CA GLY A 81 -13.40 -17.51 1.32
C GLY A 81 -12.28 -17.21 2.33
N GLY A 82 -11.81 -15.97 2.43
CA GLY A 82 -10.75 -15.55 3.33
C GLY A 82 -11.30 -14.84 4.56
N ASP A 83 -11.35 -15.57 5.67
CA ASP A 83 -11.37 -15.06 7.04
C ASP A 83 -12.52 -14.12 7.44
N ALA A 84 -13.61 -14.71 7.95
CA ALA A 84 -14.72 -13.99 8.55
C ALA A 84 -14.35 -13.20 9.84
N GLY A 85 -13.10 -13.26 10.30
CA GLY A 85 -12.61 -12.54 11.48
C GLY A 85 -11.93 -11.20 11.14
N LEU A 86 -11.35 -11.05 9.94
CA LEU A 86 -10.64 -9.82 9.54
C LEU A 86 -11.59 -8.71 9.05
N ASP A 87 -12.75 -9.06 8.50
CA ASP A 87 -13.77 -8.08 8.07
C ASP A 87 -14.49 -7.39 9.25
N ALA A 88 -14.22 -7.82 10.50
CA ALA A 88 -14.93 -7.37 11.70
C ALA A 88 -14.16 -6.36 12.57
N VAL A 89 -12.96 -5.92 12.16
CA VAL A 89 -12.19 -4.94 12.94
C VAL A 89 -12.64 -3.52 12.56
N ASP A 90 -13.45 -2.89 13.43
CA ASP A 90 -13.83 -1.49 13.31
C ASP A 90 -12.70 -0.58 13.82
N LEU A 91 -12.45 0.52 13.11
CA LEU A 91 -11.49 1.55 13.52
C LEU A 91 -12.26 2.66 14.23
N HIS A 92 -12.13 2.81 15.54
CA HIS A 92 -12.89 3.79 16.33
C HIS A 92 -12.05 4.95 16.87
N GLU A 93 -10.72 4.86 16.79
CA GLU A 93 -9.77 5.80 17.41
C GLU A 93 -9.92 7.22 16.86
N HIS A 94 -10.30 7.35 15.59
CA HIS A 94 -10.53 8.64 14.92
C HIS A 94 -11.74 9.42 15.48
N LYS A 95 -12.61 8.78 16.26
CA LYS A 95 -13.77 9.42 16.90
C LYS A 95 -13.43 9.98 18.28
N LEU A 96 -12.25 9.65 18.80
CA LEU A 96 -11.84 10.00 20.16
C LEU A 96 -11.09 11.33 20.21
N THR A 97 -11.12 11.98 21.38
CA THR A 97 -10.29 13.15 21.64
C THR A 97 -8.84 12.72 21.89
N LEU A 98 -7.89 13.62 21.67
CA LEU A 98 -6.47 13.33 21.87
C LEU A 98 -6.17 12.77 23.28
N THR A 99 -6.81 13.33 24.31
CA THR A 99 -6.69 12.84 25.70
C THR A 99 -7.19 11.42 25.91
N ALA A 100 -8.24 11.01 25.19
CA ALA A 100 -8.76 9.65 25.25
C ALA A 100 -7.88 8.68 24.44
N LEU A 101 -7.31 9.17 23.34
CA LEU A 101 -6.41 8.42 22.48
C LEU A 101 -5.07 8.12 23.19
N GLU A 102 -4.56 9.06 24.00
CA GLU A 102 -3.40 8.83 24.88
C GLU A 102 -3.62 7.68 25.85
N ALA A 103 -4.79 7.64 26.47
CA ALA A 103 -5.15 6.63 27.46
C ALA A 103 -5.45 5.26 26.82
N GLU A 104 -5.99 5.22 25.60
CA GLU A 104 -6.31 3.96 24.93
C GLU A 104 -5.08 3.33 24.26
N LEU A 105 -4.21 4.15 23.67
CA LEU A 105 -3.02 3.66 22.97
C LEU A 105 -1.77 3.62 23.85
N ASP A 106 -1.87 3.98 25.13
CA ASP A 106 -0.75 4.11 26.08
C ASP A 106 0.43 4.91 25.48
N THR A 107 0.12 6.04 24.85
CA THR A 107 1.09 6.91 24.15
C THR A 107 0.95 8.33 24.63
N ALA A 108 2.06 9.08 24.65
CA ALA A 108 2.05 10.48 25.06
C ALA A 108 2.20 11.42 23.85
N PHE A 109 1.27 12.37 23.70
CA PHE A 109 1.30 13.40 22.66
C PHE A 109 1.41 14.80 23.27
N ASP A 110 1.99 15.73 22.52
CA ASP A 110 1.89 17.16 22.83
C ASP A 110 1.10 17.84 21.69
N PRO A 111 -0.15 18.27 21.93
CA PRO A 111 -0.96 18.92 20.90
C PRO A 111 -0.45 20.32 20.53
N LYS A 112 0.43 20.93 21.34
CA LYS A 112 0.96 22.27 21.08
C LYS A 112 2.22 22.22 20.21
N ASP A 113 3.09 21.24 20.44
CA ASP A 113 4.28 20.99 19.63
C ASP A 113 4.42 19.50 19.29
N PRO A 114 3.94 19.06 18.12
CA PRO A 114 4.01 17.65 17.74
C PRO A 114 5.45 17.17 17.56
N THR A 115 6.41 18.07 17.31
CA THR A 115 7.82 17.70 17.09
C THR A 115 8.53 17.29 18.38
N GLN A 116 8.04 17.76 19.53
CA GLN A 116 8.56 17.43 20.85
C GLN A 116 7.76 16.30 21.52
N SER A 117 6.78 15.71 20.82
CA SER A 117 5.99 14.63 21.38
C SER A 117 6.87 13.40 21.67
N PRO A 118 6.86 12.86 22.90
CA PRO A 118 7.74 11.77 23.29
C PRO A 118 7.32 10.42 22.68
N GLY A 119 6.05 10.26 22.28
CA GLY A 119 5.56 9.07 21.60
C GLY A 119 5.61 7.81 22.47
N LEU A 120 6.11 6.71 21.90
CA LEU A 120 6.21 5.40 22.55
C LEU A 120 7.64 5.11 23.03
N SER A 121 7.77 4.48 24.20
CA SER A 121 9.09 4.07 24.70
C SER A 121 9.70 2.93 23.87
N ALA A 122 11.04 2.86 23.82
CA ALA A 122 11.73 1.82 23.05
C ALA A 122 11.46 0.40 23.57
N ASP A 123 11.24 0.24 24.87
CA ASP A 123 10.96 -1.05 25.49
C ASP A 123 9.53 -1.51 25.21
N GLU A 124 8.58 -0.58 25.24
CA GLU A 124 7.19 -0.86 24.87
C GLU A 124 7.03 -1.13 23.38
N ALA A 125 7.76 -0.41 22.53
CA ALA A 125 7.80 -0.68 21.09
C ALA A 125 8.28 -2.11 20.80
N LYS A 126 9.31 -2.58 21.51
CA LYS A 126 9.80 -3.98 21.40
C LYS A 126 8.77 -4.98 21.91
N ALA A 127 8.09 -4.67 23.02
CA ALA A 127 7.03 -5.52 23.56
C ALA A 127 5.86 -5.68 22.56
N ARG A 128 5.43 -4.58 21.94
CA ARG A 128 4.38 -4.59 20.90
C ARG A 128 4.84 -5.35 19.65
N LEU A 129 6.08 -5.14 19.20
CA LEU A 129 6.64 -5.88 18.06
C LEU A 129 6.69 -7.39 18.30
N ALA A 130 7.01 -7.84 19.52
CA ALA A 130 7.02 -9.25 19.87
C ALA A 130 5.60 -9.84 19.97
N ARG A 131 4.62 -9.04 20.40
CA ARG A 131 3.21 -9.44 20.53
C ARG A 131 2.48 -9.52 19.18
N ASP A 132 2.57 -8.45 18.40
CA ASP A 132 1.75 -8.24 17.19
C ASP A 132 2.48 -8.67 15.91
N GLY A 133 3.81 -8.78 15.98
CA GLY A 133 4.67 -9.17 14.87
C GLY A 133 5.05 -8.01 13.95
N PRO A 134 5.82 -8.28 12.88
CA PRO A 134 6.25 -7.27 11.93
C PRO A 134 5.05 -6.64 11.19
N ASN A 135 5.06 -5.32 11.05
CA ASN A 135 4.05 -4.59 10.27
C ASN A 135 4.28 -4.77 8.76
N ILE A 136 4.05 -5.99 8.27
CA ILE A 136 4.24 -6.40 6.87
C ILE A 136 3.10 -7.34 6.48
N LEU A 137 2.48 -7.08 5.33
CA LEU A 137 1.48 -7.98 4.78
C LEU A 137 2.11 -9.33 4.43
N THR A 138 1.69 -10.37 5.13
CA THR A 138 2.13 -11.73 4.81
C THR A 138 1.55 -12.15 3.46
N PRO A 139 2.38 -12.57 2.49
CA PRO A 139 1.87 -12.97 1.20
C PRO A 139 0.93 -14.18 1.34
N PRO A 140 -0.11 -14.28 0.49
CA PRO A 140 -1.08 -15.36 0.59
C PRO A 140 -0.41 -16.72 0.40
N LYS A 141 -0.71 -17.67 1.28
CA LYS A 141 -0.14 -19.02 1.26
C LYS A 141 -0.57 -19.75 -0.04
N LYS A 142 0.37 -19.93 -0.96
CA LYS A 142 0.12 -20.67 -2.21
C LYS A 142 0.03 -22.18 -1.92
N LYS A 143 -0.98 -22.84 -2.48
CA LYS A 143 -1.06 -24.32 -2.50
C LYS A 143 0.14 -24.88 -3.28
N SER A 144 0.80 -25.91 -2.73
CA SER A 144 1.89 -26.60 -3.42
C SER A 144 1.43 -27.17 -4.78
N ALA A 145 2.37 -27.24 -5.73
CA ALA A 145 2.09 -27.76 -7.08
C ALA A 145 1.53 -29.18 -7.05
N LEU A 146 2.11 -30.05 -6.22
CA LEU A 146 1.66 -31.43 -6.02
C LEU A 146 0.20 -31.49 -5.53
N ARG A 147 -0.18 -30.65 -4.56
CA ARG A 147 -1.55 -30.58 -4.05
C ARG A 147 -2.53 -30.10 -5.14
N LYS A 148 -2.11 -29.21 -6.04
CA LYS A 148 -2.93 -28.76 -7.16
C LYS A 148 -3.17 -29.90 -8.17
N VAL A 149 -2.11 -30.62 -8.55
CA VAL A 149 -2.19 -31.75 -9.50
C VAL A 149 -3.03 -32.89 -8.94
N TRP A 150 -2.79 -33.29 -7.68
CA TRP A 150 -3.56 -34.33 -7.01
C TRP A 150 -5.06 -34.01 -6.99
N LYS A 151 -5.44 -32.80 -6.56
CA LYS A 151 -6.85 -32.37 -6.53
C LYS A 151 -7.50 -32.43 -7.92
N ARG A 152 -6.77 -32.04 -8.97
CA ARG A 152 -7.25 -32.11 -10.35
C ARG A 152 -7.43 -33.54 -10.83
N SER A 153 -6.50 -34.45 -10.50
CA SER A 153 -6.60 -35.86 -10.90
C SER A 153 -7.75 -36.62 -10.21
N CYS A 154 -7.97 -36.37 -8.91
CA CYS A 154 -9.02 -37.06 -8.15
C CYS A 154 -10.44 -36.56 -8.43
N SER A 155 -10.61 -35.33 -8.95
CA SER A 155 -11.93 -34.81 -9.31
C SER A 155 -12.47 -35.44 -10.61
N HIS A 156 -11.61 -35.79 -11.56
CA HIS A 156 -12.01 -36.39 -12.83
C HIS A 156 -12.44 -37.86 -12.70
N GLY A 157 -12.00 -38.57 -11.64
CA GLY A 157 -12.41 -39.95 -11.37
C GLY A 157 -13.82 -40.11 -10.80
N LYS A 158 -14.49 -39.04 -10.36
CA LYS A 158 -15.82 -39.12 -9.73
C LYS A 158 -17.00 -39.10 -10.72
N HIS A 159 -16.78 -38.65 -11.95
CA HIS A 159 -17.83 -38.61 -12.98
C HIS A 159 -17.94 -39.92 -13.80
N ALA A 160 -17.00 -40.85 -13.64
CA ALA A 160 -16.98 -42.09 -14.42
C ALA A 160 -17.79 -43.25 -13.78
N LEU A 161 -18.24 -43.11 -12.53
CA LEU A 161 -18.91 -44.19 -11.78
C LEU A 161 -20.44 -44.01 -11.62
N THR A 162 -21.01 -42.89 -12.07
CA THR A 162 -22.46 -42.64 -12.00
C THR A 162 -23.21 -42.83 -13.32
N ALA A 163 -22.54 -43.29 -14.39
CA ALA A 163 -23.13 -43.54 -15.70
C ALA A 163 -23.31 -45.05 -16.02
N ALA A 164 -23.11 -45.92 -15.03
CA ALA A 164 -23.30 -47.37 -15.15
C ALA A 164 -24.20 -47.87 -14.01
N SER A 165 -25.47 -47.48 -14.02
CA SER A 165 -26.55 -48.18 -13.31
C SER A 165 -27.89 -47.89 -13.96
#